data_AF-A0A3B0PK67-F1
#
_entry.id   AF-A0A3B0PK67-F1
#
_cell.length_a   1.000
_cell.length_b   1.000
_cell.length_c   1.000
_cell.angle_alpha   90.00
_cell.angle_beta   90.00
_cell.angle_gamma   90.00
#
_symmetry.space_group_name_H-M   'P 1'
#
loop_
_entity.id
_entity.type
_entity.pdbx_description
1 polymer ?
#
loop_
_entity_poly.entity_id
_entity_poly.type
_entity_poly.pdbx_seq_one_letter_code
_entity_poly.pdbx_strand_id
1 'polypeptide(L)'
;MRKKLMFSMLSAMSITSFASLIACSPNKEAPKQPEKNEPETGTQPIETPQPIAKSSLSYEEAKRYVASKQFNELFKVEGERIFEDNYKTTYTKNDFASKAASGEISVTYKGETNLNLSLLNAIPSKSENKVTLIFSYDTDVEKLISYDIDGFKEDLSERFNSNSDENKIDVRKYVNDTQEDRYKVDAKNYYEGLVNNSTRRDLGATEAKINEFNAKAEKLHLPNYDMSNLMGMTIPKYDASGNMVGLDMKLSETGKAPSW
;
A
#
# COMPACT_ATOMS: atom_id res chain seq x y z
N MET A 1 -12.86 -49.80 -19.11
CA MET A 1 -11.65 -50.38 -18.50
C MET A 1 -10.81 -49.22 -17.94
N ARG A 2 -10.73 -49.06 -16.59
CA ARG A 2 -9.50 -49.13 -15.75
C ARG A 2 -8.30 -48.38 -16.39
N LYS A 3 -7.68 -47.35 -15.78
CA LYS A 3 -7.20 -47.24 -14.40
C LYS A 3 -7.08 -45.78 -13.91
N LYS A 4 -7.29 -45.64 -12.61
CA LYS A 4 -7.01 -44.47 -11.75
C LYS A 4 -5.49 -44.28 -11.57
N LEU A 5 -5.05 -43.04 -11.36
CA LEU A 5 -3.93 -42.74 -10.46
C LEU A 5 -4.09 -41.32 -9.90
N MET A 6 -4.50 -41.26 -8.63
CA MET A 6 -4.40 -40.09 -7.77
C MET A 6 -2.95 -39.95 -7.31
N PHE A 7 -2.44 -38.72 -7.24
CA PHE A 7 -1.35 -38.38 -6.33
C PHE A 7 -1.81 -37.20 -5.47
N SER A 8 -2.22 -37.54 -4.26
CA SER A 8 -2.44 -36.65 -3.13
C SER A 8 -1.13 -36.54 -2.38
N MET A 9 -0.59 -35.35 -2.20
CA MET A 9 0.35 -35.06 -1.10
C MET A 9 -0.24 -33.98 -0.21
N LEU A 10 -0.76 -34.46 0.93
CA LEU A 10 -0.93 -33.70 2.15
C LEU A 10 0.45 -33.31 2.67
N SER A 11 0.65 -32.04 2.99
CA SER A 11 1.66 -31.60 3.95
C SER A 11 0.91 -30.97 5.12
N ALA A 12 0.89 -31.70 6.24
CA ALA A 12 0.25 -31.30 7.47
C ALA A 12 1.11 -30.32 8.27
N MET A 13 0.41 -29.34 8.87
CA MET A 13 0.55 -28.76 10.21
C MET A 13 1.95 -28.52 10.82
N SER A 14 2.15 -27.27 11.25
CA SER A 14 2.66 -26.99 12.59
C SER A 14 1.94 -25.77 13.16
N ILE A 15 1.03 -26.04 14.10
CA ILE A 15 0.43 -25.07 15.01
C ILE A 15 1.29 -25.16 16.28
N THR A 16 1.95 -24.07 16.67
CA THR A 16 2.56 -23.94 18.00
C THR A 16 1.94 -22.76 18.72
N SER A 17 0.90 -23.10 19.47
CA SER A 17 0.51 -22.68 20.82
C SER A 17 0.97 -21.33 21.36
N PHE A 18 -0.05 -20.47 21.56
CA PHE A 18 -0.07 -19.37 22.52
C PHE A 18 0.21 -19.87 23.95
N ALA A 19 1.05 -19.15 24.67
CA ALA A 19 1.16 -19.24 26.13
C ALA A 19 0.76 -17.89 26.74
N SER A 20 -0.54 -17.73 27.02
CA SER A 20 -1.06 -16.70 27.91
C SER A 20 -0.90 -17.17 29.35
N LEU A 21 0.04 -16.58 30.11
CA LEU A 21 0.07 -16.72 31.56
C LEU A 21 -0.89 -15.70 32.17
N ILE A 22 -2.09 -16.17 32.50
CA ILE A 22 -2.99 -15.52 33.44
C ILE A 22 -2.56 -15.96 34.84
N ALA A 23 -2.06 -15.03 35.66
CA ALA A 23 -1.91 -15.25 37.09
C ALA A 23 -3.08 -14.57 37.83
N CYS A 24 -4.11 -15.35 38.11
CA CYS A 24 -5.06 -15.15 39.20
C CYS A 24 -4.81 -16.30 40.19
N SER A 25 -4.43 -16.03 41.44
CA SER A 25 -5.35 -15.98 42.61
C SER A 25 -4.52 -16.39 43.85
N PRO A 26 -5.05 -16.38 45.10
CA PRO A 26 -6.27 -15.76 45.60
C PRO A 26 -6.05 -14.87 46.84
N ASN A 27 -7.01 -13.97 47.03
CA ASN A 27 -7.31 -13.31 48.29
C ASN A 27 -7.77 -14.35 49.33
N LYS A 28 -7.21 -14.34 50.53
CA LYS A 28 -7.69 -15.11 51.70
C LYS A 28 -7.96 -14.14 52.85
N GLU A 29 -9.24 -13.86 53.11
CA GLU A 29 -9.75 -13.60 54.47
C GLU A 29 -9.85 -14.96 55.20
N ALA A 30 -9.82 -15.14 56.52
CA ALA A 30 -9.98 -14.33 57.74
C ALA A 30 -9.20 -15.07 58.90
N PRO A 31 -9.24 -14.77 60.24
CA PRO A 31 -10.33 -14.15 61.03
C PRO A 31 -9.92 -13.14 62.14
N LYS A 32 -10.96 -12.47 62.69
CA LYS A 32 -10.97 -11.50 63.81
C LYS A 32 -10.82 -12.15 65.20
N GLN A 33 -10.20 -11.41 66.14
CA GLN A 33 -10.63 -11.21 67.56
C GLN A 33 -9.56 -10.36 68.33
N PRO A 34 -9.85 -9.77 69.51
CA PRO A 34 -10.95 -8.87 69.90
C PRO A 34 -10.43 -7.51 70.46
N GLU A 35 -11.38 -6.62 70.77
CA GLU A 35 -11.23 -5.27 71.32
C GLU A 35 -10.37 -5.13 72.59
N LYS A 36 -9.63 -4.02 72.66
CA LYS A 36 -9.36 -3.28 73.90
C LYS A 36 -9.59 -1.79 73.65
N ASN A 37 -10.38 -1.19 74.53
CA ASN A 37 -10.84 0.20 74.49
C ASN A 37 -9.77 1.22 74.90
N GLU A 38 -9.83 2.35 74.17
CA GLU A 38 -9.62 3.76 74.56
C GLU A 38 -8.21 4.28 74.93
N PRO A 39 -7.94 5.61 74.80
CA PRO A 39 -8.88 6.71 74.52
C PRO A 39 -8.56 7.60 73.30
N GLU A 40 -9.61 8.31 72.89
CA GLU A 40 -9.68 9.35 71.88
C GLU A 40 -8.59 10.43 72.03
N THR A 41 -8.00 10.83 70.90
CA THR A 41 -7.46 12.18 70.76
C THR A 41 -7.83 12.68 69.37
N GLY A 42 -8.66 13.72 69.36
CA GLY A 42 -9.28 14.25 68.16
C GLY A 42 -8.28 14.63 67.08
N THR A 43 -8.53 14.18 65.86
CA THR A 43 -8.07 14.85 64.67
C THR A 43 -9.19 14.71 63.66
N GLN A 44 -9.83 15.83 63.32
CA GLN A 44 -10.80 15.89 62.24
C GLN A 44 -10.18 15.26 60.99
N PRO A 45 -10.90 14.42 60.23
CA PRO A 45 -10.42 14.02 58.93
C PRO A 45 -10.34 15.30 58.11
N ILE A 46 -9.12 15.71 57.78
CA ILE A 46 -8.91 16.59 56.64
C ILE A 46 -9.50 15.83 55.47
N GLU A 47 -10.68 16.26 55.00
CA GLU A 47 -11.23 15.82 53.73
C GLU A 47 -10.12 16.01 52.71
N THR A 48 -9.51 14.90 52.32
CA THR A 48 -8.61 14.88 51.20
C THR A 48 -9.47 15.33 50.03
N PRO A 49 -9.15 16.42 49.33
CA PRO A 49 -9.90 16.81 48.16
C PRO A 49 -9.92 15.59 47.26
N GLN A 50 -11.08 14.98 47.05
CA GLN A 50 -11.22 13.96 46.03
C GLN A 50 -10.66 14.62 44.77
N PRO A 51 -9.70 13.98 44.07
CA PRO A 51 -9.21 14.54 42.83
C PRO A 51 -10.44 14.71 41.96
N ILE A 52 -10.77 15.97 41.62
CA ILE A 52 -11.84 16.28 40.69
C ILE A 52 -11.53 15.43 39.48
N ALA A 53 -12.31 14.37 39.28
CA ALA A 53 -12.11 13.48 38.16
C ALA A 53 -12.23 14.38 36.93
N LYS A 54 -11.10 14.66 36.28
CA LYS A 54 -11.04 15.41 35.02
C LYS A 54 -12.07 14.72 34.12
N SER A 55 -13.22 15.35 33.90
CA SER A 55 -14.30 14.74 33.12
C SER A 55 -13.72 14.47 31.72
N SER A 56 -13.80 13.23 31.25
CA SER A 56 -13.43 12.92 29.88
C SER A 56 -14.30 13.76 28.94
N LEU A 57 -13.68 14.28 27.88
CA LEU A 57 -14.40 15.03 26.85
C LEU A 57 -15.48 14.13 26.25
N SER A 58 -16.65 14.63 25.89
CA SER A 58 -17.59 13.82 25.10
C SER A 58 -16.98 13.44 23.74
N TYR A 59 -17.49 12.39 23.09
CA TYR A 59 -17.00 11.97 21.76
C TYR A 59 -17.00 13.10 20.72
N GLU A 60 -18.05 13.93 20.69
CA GLU A 60 -18.14 15.07 19.76
C GLU A 60 -17.17 16.20 20.10
N GLU A 61 -16.84 16.38 21.38
CA GLU A 61 -15.80 17.32 21.81
C GLU A 61 -14.40 16.78 21.50
N ALA A 62 -14.17 15.48 21.73
CA ALA A 62 -12.93 14.80 21.38
C ALA A 62 -12.63 14.91 19.88
N LYS A 63 -13.63 14.64 19.04
CA LYS A 63 -13.51 14.76 17.58
C LYS A 63 -13.16 16.18 17.14
N ARG A 64 -13.84 17.19 17.70
CA ARG A 64 -13.54 18.61 17.43
C ARG A 64 -12.16 19.02 17.93
N TYR A 65 -11.79 18.59 19.13
CA TYR A 65 -10.49 18.86 19.73
C TYR A 65 -9.37 18.30 18.85
N VAL A 66 -9.47 17.02 18.48
CA VAL A 66 -8.49 16.34 17.63
C VAL A 66 -8.35 17.02 16.27
N ALA A 67 -9.46 17.39 15.61
CA ALA A 67 -9.43 18.07 14.31
C ALA A 67 -8.85 19.50 14.34
N SER A 68 -8.83 20.15 15.51
CA SER A 68 -8.37 21.55 15.67
C SER A 68 -6.87 21.71 15.90
N LYS A 69 -6.14 20.60 16.02
CA LYS A 69 -4.75 20.57 16.48
C LYS A 69 -3.85 19.92 15.45
N GLN A 70 -2.58 20.31 15.44
CA GLN A 70 -1.58 19.68 14.57
C GLN A 70 -1.21 18.29 15.08
N PHE A 71 -0.88 17.38 14.16
CA PHE A 71 -0.60 15.99 14.51
C PHE A 71 0.54 15.85 15.52
N ASN A 72 1.65 16.56 15.29
CA ASN A 72 2.83 16.49 16.16
C ASN A 72 2.59 17.09 17.57
N GLU A 73 1.55 17.93 17.74
CA GLU A 73 1.12 18.41 19.06
C GLU A 73 0.37 17.32 19.85
N LEU A 74 -0.38 16.46 19.14
CA LEU A 74 -1.27 15.48 19.77
C LEU A 74 -0.68 14.10 19.88
N PHE A 75 0.18 13.70 18.94
CA PHE A 75 0.58 12.31 18.79
C PHE A 75 2.09 12.16 18.69
N LYS A 76 2.59 11.09 19.29
CA LYS A 76 3.96 10.61 19.19
C LYS A 76 3.99 9.43 18.22
N VAL A 77 5.04 9.38 17.42
CA VAL A 77 5.35 8.22 16.57
C VAL A 77 6.62 7.57 17.11
N GLU A 78 6.54 6.28 17.44
CA GLU A 78 7.67 5.49 17.92
C GLU A 78 7.83 4.22 17.09
N GLY A 79 9.07 3.77 16.92
CA GLY A 79 9.41 2.51 16.27
C GLY A 79 10.88 2.18 16.49
N GLU A 80 11.30 0.96 16.16
CA GLU A 80 12.64 0.43 16.49
C GLU A 80 13.81 1.33 16.03
N ARG A 81 13.60 2.11 14.95
CA ARG A 81 14.62 3.02 14.38
C ARG A 81 14.06 4.40 14.02
N ILE A 82 12.96 4.80 14.65
CA ILE A 82 12.24 6.04 14.34
C ILE A 82 12.36 7.01 15.49
N PHE A 83 12.77 8.22 15.16
CA PHE A 83 12.65 9.36 16.05
C PHE A 83 11.37 10.11 15.68
N GLU A 84 10.73 10.69 16.69
CA GLU A 84 9.42 11.34 16.59
C GLU A 84 9.27 12.31 15.41
N ASP A 85 10.37 12.94 15.00
CA ASP A 85 10.37 14.00 13.99
C ASP A 85 10.75 13.53 12.57
N ASN A 86 11.24 12.29 12.40
CA ASN A 86 11.80 11.85 11.12
C ASN A 86 10.96 10.83 10.35
N TYR A 87 9.82 10.38 10.88
CA TYR A 87 9.02 9.34 10.24
C TYR A 87 8.55 9.74 8.83
N LYS A 88 8.17 11.01 8.63
CA LYS A 88 7.74 11.53 7.33
C LYS A 88 8.86 11.55 6.29
N THR A 89 10.11 11.78 6.68
CA THR A 89 11.25 11.78 5.76
C THR A 89 11.85 10.40 5.56
N THR A 90 11.56 9.47 6.47
CA THR A 90 12.05 8.09 6.45
C THR A 90 11.15 7.18 5.61
N TYR A 91 9.83 7.30 5.78
CA TYR A 91 8.85 6.39 5.19
C TYR A 91 8.00 7.04 4.11
N THR A 92 7.62 6.22 3.12
CA THR A 92 6.53 6.55 2.20
C THR A 92 5.19 6.36 2.91
N LYS A 93 4.10 6.93 2.38
CA LYS A 93 2.74 6.76 2.93
C LYS A 93 2.36 5.28 3.08
N ASN A 94 2.74 4.44 2.12
CA ASN A 94 2.39 3.02 2.09
C ASN A 94 3.18 2.23 3.14
N ASP A 95 4.49 2.51 3.25
CA ASP A 95 5.35 1.84 4.24
C ASP A 95 4.95 2.23 5.66
N PHE A 96 4.70 3.52 5.90
CA PHE A 96 4.19 3.99 7.19
C PHE A 96 2.87 3.31 7.57
N ALA A 97 1.89 3.29 6.67
CA ALA A 97 0.60 2.70 6.93
C ALA A 97 0.70 1.19 7.22
N SER A 98 1.50 0.45 6.43
CA SER A 98 1.73 -0.98 6.64
C SER A 98 2.38 -1.26 8.00
N LYS A 99 3.37 -0.47 8.38
CA LYS A 99 4.10 -0.63 9.65
C LYS A 99 3.28 -0.22 10.86
N ALA A 100 2.43 0.80 10.72
CA ALA A 100 1.47 1.17 11.76
C ALA A 100 0.42 0.07 11.96
N ALA A 101 -0.07 -0.53 10.87
CA ALA A 101 -1.02 -1.65 10.94
C ALA A 101 -0.40 -2.94 11.49
N SER A 102 0.88 -3.20 11.24
CA SER A 102 1.60 -4.36 11.80
C SER A 102 2.05 -4.17 13.26
N GLY A 103 1.97 -2.93 13.79
CA GLY A 103 2.44 -2.58 15.13
C GLY A 103 3.96 -2.34 15.24
N GLU A 104 4.69 -2.34 14.12
CA GLU A 104 6.10 -1.94 14.09
C GLU A 104 6.30 -0.45 14.38
N ILE A 105 5.29 0.37 14.04
CA ILE A 105 5.19 1.78 14.40
C ILE A 105 4.01 1.96 15.34
N SER A 106 4.28 2.58 16.49
CA SER A 106 3.26 2.98 17.45
C SER A 106 2.92 4.46 17.26
N VAL A 107 1.64 4.77 17.18
CA VAL A 107 1.14 6.16 17.21
C VAL A 107 0.34 6.34 18.49
N THR A 108 0.89 7.07 19.45
CA THR A 108 0.30 7.25 20.78
C THR A 108 -0.06 8.70 21.04
N TYR A 109 -1.19 8.93 21.67
CA TYR A 109 -1.60 10.25 22.11
C TYR A 109 -0.66 10.80 23.20
N LYS A 110 -0.19 12.04 23.06
CA LYS A 110 0.70 12.77 23.97
C LYS A 110 -0.03 13.67 24.96
N GLY A 111 -1.25 14.08 24.63
CA GLY A 111 -1.85 15.26 25.26
C GLY A 111 -2.27 15.06 26.72
N GLU A 112 -2.36 16.17 27.44
CA GLU A 112 -2.66 16.20 28.88
C GLU A 112 -4.15 16.13 29.22
N THR A 113 -5.02 16.14 28.20
CA THR A 113 -6.46 15.95 28.37
C THR A 113 -6.78 14.47 28.53
N ASN A 114 -7.86 14.16 29.25
CA ASN A 114 -8.37 12.80 29.43
C ASN A 114 -9.03 12.27 28.13
N LEU A 115 -8.23 12.15 27.08
CA LEU A 115 -8.58 11.52 25.82
C LEU A 115 -7.90 10.16 25.75
N ASN A 116 -8.70 9.11 25.65
CA ASN A 116 -8.20 7.77 25.40
C ASN A 116 -8.40 7.43 23.93
N LEU A 117 -7.31 7.45 23.16
CA LEU A 117 -7.30 7.13 21.74
C LEU A 117 -6.39 5.93 21.52
N SER A 118 -6.92 4.90 20.87
CA SER A 118 -6.14 3.74 20.43
C SER A 118 -6.18 3.66 18.91
N LEU A 119 -5.01 3.59 18.28
CA LEU A 119 -4.92 3.43 16.83
C LEU A 119 -5.48 2.06 16.45
N LEU A 120 -6.46 2.05 15.56
CA LEU A 120 -7.03 0.83 14.98
C LEU A 120 -6.41 0.50 13.63
N ASN A 121 -6.21 1.53 12.79
CA ASN A 121 -5.71 1.32 11.44
C ASN A 121 -5.08 2.59 10.86
N ALA A 122 -4.25 2.41 9.84
CA ALA A 122 -3.68 3.46 9.01
C ALA A 122 -3.95 3.13 7.53
N ILE A 123 -4.57 4.05 6.81
CA ILE A 123 -5.02 3.83 5.44
C ILE A 123 -4.32 4.84 4.53
N PRO A 124 -3.45 4.41 3.60
CA PRO A 124 -2.80 5.34 2.68
C PRO A 124 -3.81 5.82 1.61
N SER A 125 -3.77 7.12 1.30
CA SER A 125 -4.55 7.70 0.21
C SER A 125 -4.03 7.22 -1.14
N LYS A 126 -4.94 6.89 -2.06
CA LYS A 126 -4.56 6.47 -3.42
C LYS A 126 -4.04 7.61 -4.27
N SER A 127 -4.62 8.80 -4.11
CA SER A 127 -4.35 9.97 -4.97
C SER A 127 -3.47 11.03 -4.30
N GLU A 128 -3.40 11.05 -2.97
CA GLU A 128 -2.69 12.07 -2.22
C GLU A 128 -1.49 11.47 -1.48
N ASN A 129 -0.48 12.29 -1.19
CA ASN A 129 0.64 11.91 -0.34
C ASN A 129 0.26 11.98 1.15
N LYS A 130 -0.74 11.18 1.53
CA LYS A 130 -1.46 11.26 2.80
C LYS A 130 -1.78 9.88 3.35
N VAL A 131 -1.84 9.76 4.67
CA VAL A 131 -2.34 8.59 5.40
C VAL A 131 -3.46 9.06 6.33
N THR A 132 -4.60 8.36 6.30
CA THR A 132 -5.68 8.55 7.26
C THR A 132 -5.51 7.55 8.40
N LEU A 133 -5.33 8.06 9.61
CA LEU A 133 -5.29 7.29 10.84
C LEU A 133 -6.69 7.17 11.41
N ILE A 134 -7.05 5.96 11.86
CA ILE A 134 -8.34 5.66 12.46
C ILE A 134 -8.10 5.27 13.92
N PHE A 135 -8.65 6.04 14.84
CA PHE A 135 -8.56 5.81 16.28
C PHE A 135 -9.93 5.42 16.85
N SER A 136 -9.97 4.48 17.78
CA SER A 136 -11.13 4.29 18.67
C SER A 136 -11.05 5.26 19.85
N TYR A 137 -12.16 5.89 20.18
CA TYR A 137 -12.31 6.72 21.38
C TYR A 137 -12.80 5.86 22.56
N ASP A 138 -12.12 5.94 23.71
CA ASP A 138 -12.44 5.17 24.93
C ASP A 138 -12.57 3.66 24.68
N THR A 139 -11.74 3.11 23.79
CA THR A 139 -11.75 1.69 23.35
C THR A 139 -13.05 1.23 22.68
N ASP A 140 -13.97 2.15 22.40
CA ASP A 140 -15.21 1.88 21.68
C ASP A 140 -14.96 1.92 20.17
N VAL A 141 -15.01 0.75 19.53
CA VAL A 141 -14.75 0.59 18.09
C VAL A 141 -15.84 1.19 17.20
N GLU A 142 -16.99 1.59 17.76
CA GLU A 142 -18.02 2.31 17.03
C GLU A 142 -17.77 3.83 17.05
N LYS A 143 -16.98 4.32 18.02
CA LYS A 143 -16.63 5.74 18.17
C LYS A 143 -15.28 6.03 17.53
N LEU A 144 -15.29 6.13 16.21
CA LEU A 144 -14.08 6.33 15.43
C LEU A 144 -13.73 7.82 15.24
N ILE A 145 -12.47 8.17 15.45
CA ILE A 145 -11.91 9.47 15.12
C ILE A 145 -10.87 9.26 14.02
N SER A 146 -11.06 9.94 12.89
CA SER A 146 -10.12 9.93 11.78
C SER A 146 -9.22 11.15 11.82
N TYR A 147 -7.93 10.97 11.53
CA TYR A 147 -6.98 12.07 11.42
C TYR A 147 -6.09 11.86 10.20
N ASP A 148 -6.03 12.88 9.35
CA ASP A 148 -5.23 12.87 8.13
C ASP A 148 -3.84 13.45 8.38
N ILE A 149 -2.81 12.70 7.99
CA ILE A 149 -1.41 13.16 8.01
C ILE A 149 -0.83 13.13 6.60
N ASP A 150 -0.17 14.20 6.20
CA ASP A 150 0.41 14.40 4.88
C ASP A 150 1.94 14.58 4.95
N GLY A 151 2.58 14.76 3.79
CA GLY A 151 3.99 15.18 3.70
C GLY A 151 5.00 14.05 3.90
N PHE A 152 4.64 12.81 3.57
CA PHE A 152 5.56 11.68 3.58
C PHE A 152 6.61 11.77 2.47
N LYS A 153 7.68 10.99 2.60
CA LYS A 153 8.68 10.80 1.56
C LYS A 153 7.96 10.29 0.31
N GLU A 154 8.14 10.98 -0.79
CA GLU A 154 7.59 10.51 -2.06
C GLU A 154 8.22 9.18 -2.45
N ASP A 155 7.37 8.25 -2.85
CA ASP A 155 7.85 7.04 -3.49
C ASP A 155 8.21 7.40 -4.95
N LEU A 156 9.51 7.49 -5.23
CA LEU A 156 9.97 7.75 -6.59
C LEU A 156 9.59 6.60 -7.54
N SER A 157 9.29 5.40 -7.03
CA SER A 157 8.73 4.32 -7.85
C SER A 157 7.28 4.61 -8.29
N GLU A 158 6.51 5.40 -7.53
CA GLU A 158 5.20 5.92 -7.96
C GLU A 158 5.34 6.97 -9.08
N ARG A 159 6.46 7.69 -9.16
CA ARG A 159 6.72 8.61 -10.30
C ARG A 159 7.03 7.88 -11.60
N PHE A 160 7.56 6.66 -11.53
CA PHE A 160 7.74 5.78 -12.70
C PHE A 160 6.54 4.86 -12.93
N ASN A 161 5.71 4.64 -11.91
CA ASN A 161 4.34 4.13 -12.03
C ASN A 161 3.36 5.30 -12.19
N SER A 162 3.58 6.14 -13.21
CA SER A 162 2.43 6.81 -13.80
C SER A 162 1.53 5.70 -14.34
N ASN A 163 0.61 5.21 -13.50
CA ASN A 163 -0.65 4.70 -13.96
C ASN A 163 -1.29 5.88 -14.68
N SER A 164 -0.95 6.06 -15.95
CA SER A 164 -1.82 6.77 -16.85
C SER A 164 -3.15 6.01 -16.77
N ASP A 165 -4.16 6.68 -16.27
CA ASP A 165 -5.55 6.25 -16.39
C ASP A 165 -6.00 6.13 -17.87
N GLU A 166 -5.09 6.15 -18.84
CA GLU A 166 -5.37 6.17 -20.28
C GLU A 166 -5.46 4.79 -20.95
N ASN A 167 -5.05 3.69 -20.31
CA ASN A 167 -5.19 2.35 -20.90
C ASN A 167 -5.69 1.29 -19.92
N LYS A 168 -6.73 1.60 -19.13
CA LYS A 168 -7.50 0.53 -18.48
C LYS A 168 -8.27 -0.23 -19.56
N ILE A 169 -7.81 -1.44 -19.87
CA ILE A 169 -8.57 -2.37 -20.72
C ILE A 169 -9.94 -2.57 -20.06
N ASP A 170 -11.01 -2.23 -20.77
CA ASP A 170 -12.35 -2.64 -20.36
C ASP A 170 -12.44 -4.16 -20.52
N VAL A 171 -12.23 -4.87 -19.41
CA VAL A 171 -12.21 -6.34 -19.35
C VAL A 171 -13.51 -6.93 -19.89
N ARG A 172 -14.65 -6.26 -19.67
CA ARG A 172 -15.95 -6.74 -20.16
C ARG A 172 -16.04 -6.60 -21.67
N LYS A 173 -15.54 -5.50 -22.24
CA LYS A 173 -15.45 -5.34 -23.70
C LYS A 173 -14.45 -6.34 -24.29
N TYR A 174 -13.25 -6.42 -23.74
CA TYR A 174 -12.16 -7.27 -24.22
C TYR A 174 -12.54 -8.76 -24.30
N VAL A 175 -13.23 -9.30 -23.28
CA VAL A 175 -13.68 -10.71 -23.28
C VAL A 175 -14.72 -10.99 -24.37
N ASN A 176 -15.50 -9.98 -24.76
CA ASN A 176 -16.56 -10.10 -25.77
C ASN A 176 -16.11 -9.69 -27.19
N ASP A 177 -14.92 -9.11 -27.34
CA ASP A 177 -14.36 -8.69 -28.61
C ASP A 177 -13.87 -9.90 -29.45
N THR A 178 -13.72 -9.69 -30.76
CA THR A 178 -13.15 -10.71 -31.66
C THR A 178 -11.67 -10.96 -31.33
N GLN A 179 -11.12 -12.10 -31.76
CA GLN A 179 -9.69 -12.38 -31.59
C GLN A 179 -8.81 -11.29 -32.23
N GLU A 180 -9.26 -10.71 -33.34
CA GLU A 180 -8.55 -9.63 -34.02
C GLU A 180 -8.53 -8.36 -33.17
N ASP A 181 -9.66 -8.00 -32.57
CA ASP A 181 -9.76 -6.79 -31.74
C ASP A 181 -9.01 -6.93 -30.41
N ARG A 182 -9.06 -8.11 -29.79
CA ARG A 182 -8.23 -8.42 -28.62
C ARG A 182 -6.74 -8.30 -28.95
N TYR A 183 -6.32 -8.86 -30.08
CA TYR A 183 -4.94 -8.73 -30.53
C TYR A 183 -4.53 -7.27 -30.73
N LYS A 184 -5.39 -6.42 -31.32
CA LYS A 184 -5.11 -4.99 -31.47
C LYS A 184 -4.89 -4.29 -30.13
N VAL A 185 -5.71 -4.61 -29.12
CA VAL A 185 -5.57 -4.07 -27.76
C VAL A 185 -4.26 -4.54 -27.12
N ASP A 186 -3.98 -5.84 -27.15
CA ASP A 186 -2.75 -6.41 -26.60
C ASP A 186 -1.51 -5.83 -27.27
N ALA A 187 -1.53 -5.75 -28.60
CA ALA A 187 -0.43 -5.24 -29.40
C ALA A 187 -0.18 -3.75 -29.13
N LYS A 188 -1.24 -2.94 -28.94
CA LYS A 188 -1.13 -1.52 -28.56
C LYS A 188 -0.49 -1.36 -27.19
N ASN A 189 -0.99 -2.06 -26.18
CA ASN A 189 -0.47 -1.97 -24.82
C ASN A 189 0.99 -2.43 -24.74
N TYR A 190 1.30 -3.52 -25.45
CA TYR A 190 2.65 -4.01 -25.56
C TYR A 190 3.58 -3.01 -26.27
N TYR A 191 3.11 -2.35 -27.34
CA TYR A 191 3.88 -1.31 -28.04
C TYR A 191 4.20 -0.11 -27.14
N GLU A 192 3.21 0.39 -26.39
CA GLU A 192 3.42 1.52 -25.48
C GLU A 192 4.45 1.18 -24.39
N GLY A 193 4.39 -0.03 -23.83
CA GLY A 193 5.41 -0.52 -22.89
C GLY A 193 6.81 -0.59 -23.51
N LEU A 194 6.93 -0.86 -24.81
CA LEU A 194 8.21 -0.90 -25.53
C LEU A 194 8.75 0.48 -25.87
N VAL A 195 7.89 1.45 -26.23
CA VAL A 195 8.32 2.82 -26.56
C VAL A 195 9.09 3.46 -25.40
N ASN A 196 8.66 3.18 -24.16
CA ASN A 196 9.30 3.75 -22.97
C ASN A 196 10.58 3.03 -22.54
N ASN A 197 10.81 1.79 -23.01
CA ASN A 197 11.90 0.92 -22.53
C ASN A 197 12.88 0.48 -23.64
N SER A 198 12.67 0.91 -24.90
CA SER A 198 13.49 0.49 -26.03
C SER A 198 13.79 1.62 -26.99
N THR A 199 15.02 1.63 -27.47
CA THR A 199 15.41 2.39 -28.66
C THR A 199 15.15 1.53 -29.92
N ARG A 200 14.70 2.17 -31.00
CA ARG A 200 14.58 1.55 -32.33
C ARG A 200 15.97 1.25 -32.88
N ARG A 201 16.12 0.15 -33.62
CA ARG A 201 17.32 -0.10 -34.44
C ARG A 201 17.32 0.88 -35.61
N ASP A 202 18.44 1.54 -35.85
CA ASP A 202 18.64 2.22 -37.13
C ASP A 202 18.98 1.18 -38.20
N LEU A 203 18.07 1.02 -39.15
CA LEU A 203 18.18 0.06 -40.24
C LEU A 203 18.27 0.76 -41.61
N GLY A 204 18.53 2.08 -41.64
CA GLY A 204 18.73 2.84 -42.88
C GLY A 204 17.49 3.00 -43.76
N ALA A 205 16.29 2.70 -43.26
CA ALA A 205 15.06 2.79 -44.05
C ALA A 205 14.68 4.25 -44.34
N THR A 206 14.38 4.55 -45.60
CA THR A 206 13.80 5.83 -46.00
C THR A 206 12.29 5.85 -45.73
N GLU A 207 11.71 7.04 -45.65
CA GLU A 207 10.26 7.21 -45.45
C GLU A 207 9.42 6.47 -46.52
N ALA A 208 9.86 6.50 -47.78
CA ALA A 208 9.21 5.77 -48.87
C ALA A 208 9.18 4.25 -48.61
N LYS A 209 10.26 3.68 -48.05
CA LYS A 209 10.36 2.25 -47.72
C LYS A 209 9.56 1.88 -46.48
N ILE A 210 9.49 2.78 -45.50
CA ILE A 210 8.61 2.63 -44.34
C ILE A 210 7.15 2.58 -44.80
N ASN A 211 6.73 3.47 -45.69
CA ASN A 211 5.37 3.48 -46.22
C ASN A 211 5.05 2.22 -47.06
N GLU A 212 6.00 1.75 -47.87
CA GLU A 212 5.86 0.49 -48.61
C GLU A 212 5.68 -0.70 -47.67
N PHE A 213 6.47 -0.77 -46.59
CA PHE A 213 6.34 -1.81 -45.57
C PHE A 213 4.98 -1.75 -44.88
N ASN A 214 4.57 -0.56 -44.42
CA ASN A 214 3.32 -0.37 -43.69
C ASN A 214 2.10 -0.79 -44.53
N ALA A 215 2.08 -0.45 -45.82
CA ALA A 215 1.01 -0.84 -46.72
C ALA A 215 0.93 -2.37 -46.94
N LYS A 216 2.07 -3.08 -46.87
CA LYS A 216 2.10 -4.55 -46.92
C LYS A 216 1.70 -5.16 -45.58
N ALA A 217 2.17 -4.60 -44.48
CA ALA A 217 1.87 -5.05 -43.12
C ALA A 217 0.37 -4.94 -42.82
N GLU A 218 -0.25 -3.83 -43.19
CA GLU A 218 -1.70 -3.61 -43.01
C GLU A 218 -2.54 -4.68 -43.72
N LYS A 219 -2.20 -5.01 -44.97
CA LYS A 219 -2.88 -6.08 -45.75
C LYS A 219 -2.75 -7.46 -45.11
N LEU A 220 -1.69 -7.67 -44.33
CA LEU A 220 -1.41 -8.93 -43.65
C LEU A 220 -1.81 -8.90 -42.18
N HIS A 221 -2.45 -7.81 -41.71
CA HIS A 221 -2.77 -7.58 -40.31
C HIS A 221 -1.55 -7.70 -39.37
N LEU A 222 -0.38 -7.25 -39.87
CA LEU A 222 0.88 -7.24 -39.15
C LEU A 222 1.21 -5.83 -38.61
N PRO A 223 2.06 -5.74 -37.57
CA PRO A 223 2.54 -4.46 -37.07
C PRO A 223 3.26 -3.63 -38.14
N ASN A 224 3.14 -2.31 -38.05
CA ASN A 224 3.87 -1.39 -38.92
C ASN A 224 5.39 -1.48 -38.69
N TYR A 225 6.18 -0.82 -39.54
CA TYR A 225 7.64 -0.93 -39.54
C TYR A 225 8.26 -0.58 -38.18
N ASP A 226 7.81 0.52 -37.60
CA ASP A 226 8.31 1.06 -36.34
C ASP A 226 8.00 0.16 -35.15
N MET A 227 6.76 -0.34 -35.11
CA MET A 227 6.29 -1.29 -34.12
C MET A 227 7.03 -2.61 -34.25
N SER A 228 7.18 -3.14 -35.46
CA SER A 228 7.96 -4.34 -35.74
C SER A 228 9.42 -4.19 -35.28
N ASN A 229 10.02 -3.01 -35.47
CA ASN A 229 11.37 -2.71 -35.03
C ASN A 229 11.50 -2.77 -33.51
N LEU A 230 10.59 -2.10 -32.79
CA LEU A 230 10.54 -2.08 -31.32
C LEU A 230 10.24 -3.46 -30.72
N MET A 231 9.33 -4.21 -31.34
CA MET A 231 8.97 -5.58 -30.93
C MET A 231 10.10 -6.59 -31.15
N GLY A 232 11.21 -6.19 -31.81
CA GLY A 232 12.33 -7.07 -32.11
C GLY A 232 12.05 -8.06 -33.25
N MET A 233 11.05 -7.79 -34.08
CA MET A 233 10.76 -8.62 -35.25
C MET A 233 11.91 -8.55 -36.26
N THR A 234 12.04 -9.61 -37.06
CA THR A 234 12.96 -9.61 -38.18
C THR A 234 12.39 -8.72 -39.29
N ILE A 235 13.08 -7.63 -39.62
CA ILE A 235 12.62 -6.64 -40.61
C ILE A 235 13.75 -6.26 -41.59
N PRO A 236 13.43 -5.73 -42.78
CA PRO A 236 14.43 -5.37 -43.77
C PRO A 236 15.39 -4.29 -43.28
N LYS A 237 16.66 -4.45 -43.63
CA LYS A 237 17.72 -3.45 -43.48
C LYS A 237 18.10 -2.90 -44.85
N TYR A 238 18.39 -1.61 -44.88
CA TYR A 238 18.71 -0.88 -46.09
C TYR A 238 20.12 -0.28 -46.02
N ASP A 239 20.75 -0.12 -47.18
CA ASP A 239 21.97 0.68 -47.33
C ASP A 239 21.64 2.19 -47.42
N ALA A 240 22.69 3.02 -47.44
CA ALA A 240 22.55 4.47 -47.59
C ALA A 240 21.92 4.90 -48.92
N SER A 241 21.84 4.02 -49.91
CA SER A 241 21.18 4.24 -51.20
C SER A 241 19.70 3.80 -51.20
N GLY A 242 19.20 3.25 -50.08
CA GLY A 242 17.82 2.80 -49.92
C GLY A 242 17.55 1.40 -50.49
N ASN A 243 18.57 0.62 -50.85
CA ASN A 243 18.42 -0.74 -51.32
C ASN A 243 18.40 -1.72 -50.14
N MET A 244 17.57 -2.77 -50.23
CA MET A 244 17.53 -3.81 -49.20
C MET A 244 18.83 -4.63 -49.22
N VAL A 245 19.56 -4.61 -48.12
CA VAL A 245 20.79 -5.40 -47.95
C VAL A 245 20.53 -6.76 -47.30
N GLY A 246 19.40 -6.92 -46.62
CA GLY A 246 19.01 -8.17 -45.98
C GLY A 246 17.94 -7.97 -44.91
N LEU A 247 17.77 -9.00 -44.09
CA LEU A 247 16.91 -8.97 -42.91
C LEU A 247 17.76 -8.81 -41.65
N ASP A 248 17.33 -7.96 -40.73
CA ASP A 248 17.99 -7.73 -39.45
C ASP A 248 17.14 -8.29 -38.31
N MET A 249 17.77 -9.07 -37.44
CA MET A 249 17.15 -9.68 -36.27
C MET A 249 17.75 -9.07 -35.00
N LYS A 250 16.90 -8.67 -34.06
CA LYS A 250 17.36 -8.16 -32.76
C LYS A 250 17.85 -9.35 -31.92
N LEU A 251 19.15 -9.38 -31.64
CA LEU A 251 19.78 -10.51 -30.92
C LEU A 251 19.54 -10.48 -29.41
N SER A 252 19.15 -9.33 -28.86
CA SER A 252 18.80 -9.16 -27.45
C SER A 252 17.32 -8.87 -27.26
N GLU A 253 16.70 -9.60 -26.33
CA GLU A 253 15.32 -9.33 -25.93
C GLU A 253 15.26 -7.99 -25.20
N THR A 254 14.24 -7.21 -25.52
CA THR A 254 13.95 -5.95 -24.82
C THR A 254 13.19 -6.27 -23.54
N GLY A 255 13.48 -5.59 -22.44
CA GLY A 255 12.68 -5.71 -21.22
C GLY A 255 11.21 -5.45 -21.53
N LYS A 256 10.38 -6.49 -21.42
CA LYS A 256 8.94 -6.42 -21.67
C LYS A 256 8.26 -6.09 -20.35
N ALA A 257 7.41 -5.05 -20.33
CA ALA A 257 6.46 -4.87 -19.24
C ALA A 257 5.44 -6.02 -19.26
N PRO A 258 4.79 -6.35 -18.13
CA PRO A 258 3.72 -7.35 -18.10
C PRO A 258 2.63 -6.99 -19.12
N SER A 259 2.32 -7.90 -20.04
CA SER A 259 1.15 -7.80 -20.92
C SER A 259 -0.03 -8.52 -20.25
N TRP A 260 -1.07 -7.78 -19.88
CA TRP A 260 -2.35 -8.31 -19.39
C TRP A 260 -3.48 -7.50 -20.03
#